data_AF-A0A2R9B2Z4-F1
#
_entry.id   AF-A0A2R9B2Z4-F1
#
_cell.length_a   1.000
_cell.length_b   1.000
_cell.length_c   1.000
_cell.angle_alpha   90.00
_cell.angle_beta   90.00
_cell.angle_gamma   90.00
#
_symmetry.space_group_name_H-M   'P 1'
#
loop_
_entity.id
_entity.type
_entity.pdbx_description
1 polymer ?
#
loop_
_entity_poly.entity_id
_entity_poly.type
_entity_poly.pdbx_seq_one_letter_code
_entity_poly.pdbx_strand_id
1 'polypeptide(L)'
;MLQINQMFSVQLSLGEQTWESEGSSIKKAQQAVANKALTESTLPKPVQKPPKSNVNNNPGSITPTVELNGLAMKRGEPAIYRPLDPKPFPNYRANYNFRGMYNQR
;
A
#
# COMPACT_ATOMS: atom_id res chain seq x y z
N MET A 1 -18.48 7.66 -32.50
CA MET A 1 -18.44 6.80 -31.30
C MET A 1 -19.15 7.57 -30.18
N LEU A 2 -20.36 7.17 -29.79
CA LEU A 2 -21.07 7.85 -28.69
C LEU A 2 -20.42 7.41 -27.38
N GLN A 3 -19.70 8.30 -26.71
CA GLN A 3 -19.18 8.04 -25.37
C GLN A 3 -20.35 8.09 -24.40
N ILE A 4 -20.80 6.92 -23.95
CA ILE A 4 -21.80 6.81 -22.89
C ILE A 4 -21.09 7.19 -21.59
N ASN A 5 -21.21 8.45 -21.17
CA ASN A 5 -20.74 8.88 -19.85
C ASN A 5 -21.70 8.33 -18.80
N GLN A 6 -21.41 7.13 -18.29
CA GLN A 6 -22.15 6.56 -17.18
C GLN A 6 -21.89 7.41 -15.92
N MET A 7 -22.96 8.06 -15.44
CA MET A 7 -22.93 8.83 -14.21
C MET A 7 -23.27 7.91 -13.04
N PHE A 8 -22.48 7.98 -11.97
CA PHE A 8 -22.70 7.19 -10.76
C PHE A 8 -23.21 8.11 -9.66
N SER A 9 -24.36 7.79 -9.08
CA SER A 9 -24.86 8.41 -7.85
C SER A 9 -24.48 7.54 -6.64
N VAL A 10 -24.09 8.19 -5.55
CA VAL A 10 -23.75 7.53 -4.28
C VAL A 10 -24.38 8.32 -3.13
N GLN A 11 -25.09 7.58 -2.28
CA GLN A 11 -25.61 8.07 -1.01
C GLN A 11 -24.73 7.56 0.14
N LEU A 12 -24.35 8.46 1.05
CA LEU A 12 -23.62 8.17 2.28
C LEU A 12 -24.52 8.53 3.47
N SER A 13 -24.76 7.59 4.37
CA SER A 13 -25.51 7.83 5.61
C SER A 13 -24.59 7.59 6.82
N LEU A 14 -24.61 8.52 7.76
CA LEU A 14 -23.85 8.47 9.01
C LEU A 14 -24.74 8.91 10.17
N GLY A 15 -25.14 7.96 11.02
CA GLY A 15 -26.15 8.22 12.04
C GLY A 15 -27.48 8.63 11.40
N GLU A 16 -27.99 9.80 11.77
CA GLU A 16 -29.23 10.36 11.23
C GLU A 16 -29.01 11.26 10.00
N GLN A 17 -27.76 11.49 9.60
CA GLN A 17 -27.41 12.37 8.48
C GLN A 17 -27.19 11.58 7.20
N THR A 18 -27.64 12.15 6.08
CA THR A 18 -27.49 11.54 4.76
C THR A 18 -27.03 12.58 3.75
N TRP A 19 -26.10 12.19 2.89
CA TRP A 19 -25.59 12.99 1.79
C TRP A 19 -25.62 12.20 0.50
N GLU A 20 -25.83 12.89 -0.61
CA GLU A 20 -25.80 12.32 -1.95
C GLU A 20 -24.89 13.15 -2.84
N SER A 21 -24.18 12.47 -3.74
CA SER A 21 -23.40 13.10 -4.80
C SER A 21 -23.23 12.17 -6.00
N GLU A 22 -22.81 12.77 -7.12
CA GLU A 22 -22.59 12.07 -8.38
C GLU A 22 -21.12 12.16 -8.83
N GLY A 23 -20.72 11.26 -9.72
CA GLY A 23 -19.39 11.30 -10.32
C GLY A 23 -19.27 10.49 -11.60
N SER A 24 -18.24 10.81 -12.38
CA SER A 24 -17.91 10.11 -13.63
C SER A 24 -17.33 8.70 -13.41
N SER A 25 -17.19 8.27 -12.15
CA SER A 25 -16.82 6.93 -11.71
C SER A 25 -17.34 6.74 -10.28
N ILE A 26 -17.60 5.50 -9.86
CA ILE A 26 -18.01 5.19 -8.47
C ILE A 26 -17.03 5.80 -7.46
N LYS A 27 -15.72 5.70 -7.71
CA LYS A 27 -14.69 6.28 -6.83
C LYS A 27 -14.81 7.80 -6.69
N LYS A 28 -15.13 8.50 -7.79
CA LYS A 28 -15.34 9.96 -7.77
C LYS A 28 -16.62 10.34 -7.04
N ALA A 29 -17.71 9.59 -7.25
CA ALA A 29 -18.96 9.80 -6.53
C ALA A 29 -18.79 9.54 -5.01
N GLN A 30 -18.06 8.48 -4.64
CA GLN A 30 -17.71 8.20 -3.24
C GLN A 30 -16.87 9.32 -2.62
N GLN A 31 -15.85 9.82 -3.34
CA GLN A 31 -15.03 10.92 -2.84
C GLN A 31 -15.86 12.21 -2.69
N ALA A 32 -16.73 12.51 -3.65
CA ALA A 32 -17.57 13.69 -3.62
C ALA A 32 -18.55 13.66 -2.43
N VAL A 33 -19.20 12.52 -2.18
CA VAL A 33 -20.13 12.40 -1.05
C VAL A 33 -19.41 12.44 0.29
N ALA A 34 -18.20 11.85 0.38
CA ALA A 34 -17.37 11.93 1.57
C ALA A 34 -16.94 13.37 1.88
N ASN A 35 -16.53 14.13 0.86
CA ASN A 35 -16.19 15.54 1.02
C ASN A 35 -17.40 16.35 1.51
N LYS A 36 -18.58 16.11 0.92
CA LYS A 36 -19.84 16.75 1.32
C LYS A 36 -20.19 16.46 2.78
N ALA A 37 -20.06 15.22 3.21
CA ALA A 37 -20.27 14.84 4.61
C ALA A 37 -19.28 15.53 5.56
N LEU A 38 -18.00 15.67 5.18
CA LEU A 38 -17.00 16.34 6.02
C LEU A 38 -17.26 17.85 6.21
N THR A 39 -17.90 18.49 5.22
CA THR A 39 -18.25 19.92 5.26
C THR A 39 -19.58 20.18 5.96
N GLU A 40 -20.58 19.33 5.71
CA GLU A 40 -21.96 19.55 6.16
C GLU A 40 -22.30 18.83 7.47
N SER A 41 -21.50 17.83 7.89
CA SER A 41 -21.79 17.10 9.13
C SER A 41 -21.65 17.97 10.37
N THR A 42 -22.66 17.87 11.23
CA THR A 42 -22.68 18.48 12.57
C THR A 42 -22.05 17.59 13.65
N LEU A 43 -21.57 16.40 13.28
CA LEU A 43 -20.92 15.48 14.20
C LEU A 43 -19.56 16.02 14.66
N PRO A 44 -19.15 15.71 15.91
CA PRO A 44 -17.86 16.15 16.42
C PRO A 44 -16.73 15.58 15.56
N LYS A 45 -15.86 16.47 15.08
CA LYS A 45 -14.67 16.06 14.31
C LYS A 45 -13.67 15.40 15.25
N PRO A 46 -13.07 14.25 14.85
CA PRO A 46 -12.00 13.66 15.64
C PRO A 46 -10.85 14.65 15.77
N VAL A 47 -10.18 14.66 16.92
CA VAL A 47 -9.01 15.51 17.16
C VAL A 47 -7.98 15.23 16.06
N GLN A 48 -7.52 16.28 15.37
CA GLN A 48 -6.47 16.13 14.38
C GLN A 48 -5.27 15.49 15.09
N LYS A 49 -4.84 14.33 14.59
CA LYS A 49 -3.60 13.72 15.07
C LYS A 49 -2.49 14.77 14.89
N PRO A 50 -1.57 14.90 15.87
CA PRO A 50 -0.46 15.83 15.74
C PRO A 50 0.23 15.60 14.38
N PRO A 51 0.63 16.69 13.69
CA PRO A 51 1.24 16.56 12.38
C PRO A 51 2.41 15.59 12.52
N LYS A 52 2.31 14.47 11.81
CA LYS A 52 3.46 13.57 11.66
C LYS A 52 4.57 14.47 11.11
N SER A 53 5.71 14.48 11.80
CA SER A 53 6.91 15.16 11.31
C SER A 53 7.03 14.90 9.82
N ASN A 54 7.31 15.95 9.04
CA ASN A 54 7.39 16.00 7.58
C ASN A 54 8.54 15.16 7.00
N VAL A 55 8.75 13.99 7.58
CA VAL A 55 9.49 12.90 7.02
C VAL A 55 8.48 12.22 6.09
N ASN A 56 8.45 12.68 4.84
CA ASN A 56 7.83 11.97 3.71
C ASN A 56 8.38 10.54 3.51
N ASN A 57 9.22 10.06 4.42
CA ASN A 57 9.49 8.65 4.59
C ASN A 57 8.45 8.15 5.60
N ASN A 58 7.33 7.63 5.11
CA ASN A 58 6.72 6.52 5.81
C ASN A 58 7.48 5.28 5.29
N PRO A 59 8.64 4.89 5.85
CA PRO A 59 9.47 3.79 5.33
C PRO A 59 8.75 2.43 5.36
N GLY A 60 7.50 2.38 5.85
CA GLY A 60 6.63 1.20 5.80
C GLY A 60 5.42 1.31 4.84
N SER A 61 5.17 2.45 4.16
CA SER A 61 4.03 2.53 3.22
C SER A 61 4.34 1.95 1.85
N ILE A 62 5.62 1.91 1.50
CA ILE A 62 6.13 1.31 0.28
C ILE A 62 6.88 0.04 0.67
N THR A 63 6.61 -1.07 0.00
CA THR A 63 7.37 -2.30 0.27
C THR A 63 8.78 -2.14 -0.30
N PRO A 64 9.82 -2.74 0.31
CA PRO A 64 11.20 -2.65 -0.18
C PRO A 64 11.33 -3.01 -1.67
N THR A 65 10.52 -3.97 -2.13
CA THR A 65 10.47 -4.37 -3.53
C THR A 65 9.94 -3.26 -4.45
N VAL A 66 8.95 -2.49 -4.03
CA VAL A 66 8.43 -1.36 -4.84
C VAL A 66 9.44 -0.22 -4.88
N GLU A 67 10.21 0.01 -3.82
CA GLU A 67 11.35 0.95 -3.86
C GLU A 67 12.39 0.51 -4.89
N LEU A 68 12.77 -0.77 -4.90
CA LEU A 68 13.69 -1.35 -5.89
C LEU A 68 13.14 -1.21 -7.31
N ASN A 69 11.85 -1.48 -7.53
CA ASN A 69 11.21 -1.29 -8.84
C ASN A 69 11.25 0.19 -9.28
N GLY A 70 10.99 1.11 -8.35
CA GLY A 70 11.06 2.54 -8.61
C GLY A 70 12.48 3.00 -8.96
N LEU A 71 13.50 2.40 -8.34
CA LEU A 71 14.90 2.65 -8.69
C LEU A 71 15.23 2.15 -10.10
N ALA A 72 14.77 0.97 -10.49
CA ALA A 72 14.94 0.43 -11.83
C ALA A 72 14.29 1.34 -12.90
N MET A 73 13.05 1.81 -12.64
CA MET A 73 12.36 2.77 -13.49
C MET A 73 13.16 4.07 -13.67
N LYS A 74 13.75 4.62 -12.59
CA LYS A 74 14.62 5.82 -12.67
C LYS A 74 15.87 5.60 -13.53
N ARG A 75 16.36 4.36 -13.63
CA ARG A 75 17.51 3.97 -14.46
C ARG A 75 17.13 3.56 -15.88
N GLY A 76 15.83 3.48 -16.20
CA GLY A 76 15.35 2.96 -17.49
C GLY A 76 15.47 1.43 -17.62
N GLU A 77 15.60 0.72 -16.51
CA GLU A 77 15.75 -0.74 -16.47
C GLU A 77 14.42 -1.42 -16.09
N PRO A 78 14.11 -2.60 -16.65
CA PRO A 78 12.93 -3.38 -16.26
C PRO A 78 13.15 -4.14 -14.94
N ALA A 79 12.14 -4.17 -14.08
CA ALA A 79 12.12 -5.06 -12.92
C ALA A 79 11.58 -6.45 -13.31
N ILE A 80 12.46 -7.47 -13.33
CA ILE A 80 12.13 -8.83 -13.79
C ILE A 80 12.05 -9.78 -12.58
N TYR A 81 10.93 -10.48 -12.43
CA TYR A 81 10.70 -11.50 -11.40
C TYR A 81 10.77 -12.90 -12.01
N ARG A 82 11.41 -13.84 -11.30
CA ARG A 82 11.43 -15.25 -11.68
C ARG A 82 11.08 -16.11 -10.45
N PRO A 83 10.26 -17.15 -10.60
CA PRO A 83 10.07 -18.14 -9.54
C PRO A 83 11.41 -18.71 -9.10
N LEU A 84 11.58 -18.94 -7.80
CA LEU A 84 12.72 -19.70 -7.30
C LEU A 84 12.45 -21.18 -7.53
N ASP A 85 13.48 -21.91 -7.96
CA ASP A 85 13.44 -23.37 -7.91
C ASP A 85 13.19 -23.83 -6.46
N PRO A 86 12.43 -24.91 -6.26
CA PRO A 86 12.23 -25.46 -4.92
C PRO A 86 13.60 -25.73 -4.30
N LYS A 87 13.83 -25.16 -3.10
CA LYS A 87 15.09 -25.33 -2.38
C LYS A 87 15.36 -26.84 -2.27
N PRO A 88 16.50 -27.35 -2.76
CA PRO A 88 16.84 -28.75 -2.55
C PRO A 88 16.81 -29.00 -1.05
N PHE A 89 16.14 -30.09 -0.65
CA PHE A 89 16.06 -30.47 0.75
C PHE A 89 17.48 -30.43 1.33
N PRO A 90 17.71 -29.70 2.44
CA PRO A 90 19.01 -29.70 3.05
C PRO A 90 19.34 -31.14 3.41
N ASN A 91 20.32 -31.72 2.73
CA ASN A 91 20.98 -32.94 3.16
C ASN A 91 21.69 -32.60 4.48
N TYR A 92 20.94 -32.59 5.57
CA TYR A 92 21.46 -32.57 6.94
C TYR A 92 22.16 -33.90 7.22
N ARG A 93 23.25 -34.17 6.51
CA ARG A 93 24.34 -34.97 7.07
C ARG A 93 25.20 -33.99 7.84
N ALA A 94 24.84 -33.77 9.10
CA ALA A 94 25.71 -33.10 10.05
C ALA A 94 27.06 -33.86 10.05
N ASN A 95 28.07 -33.26 9.44
CA ASN A 95 29.41 -33.81 9.47
C ASN A 95 30.03 -33.42 10.82
N TYR A 96 29.81 -34.24 11.84
CA TYR A 96 30.39 -34.08 13.18
C TYR A 96 31.92 -34.26 13.23
N ASN A 97 32.61 -34.33 12.08
CA ASN A 97 34.06 -34.48 12.02
C ASN A 97 34.84 -33.15 12.05
N PHE A 98 34.20 -32.00 12.26
CA PHE A 98 34.93 -30.75 12.50
C PHE A 98 35.51 -30.72 13.92
N ARG A 99 36.53 -31.56 14.17
CA ARG A 99 37.45 -31.41 15.30
C ARG A 99 38.37 -30.25 14.97
N GLY A 100 38.02 -29.05 15.46
CA GLY A 100 38.92 -27.90 15.45
C GLY A 100 40.24 -28.26 16.12
N MET A 101 41.28 -28.50 15.32
CA MET A 101 42.66 -28.54 15.82
C MET A 101 43.08 -27.12 16.13
N TYR A 102 42.87 -26.70 17.37
CA TYR A 102 43.56 -25.55 17.94
C TYR A 102 45.00 -25.98 18.22
N ASN A 103 45.91 -25.70 17.27
CA ASN A 103 47.33 -25.81 17.54
C ASN A 103 47.71 -24.69 18.52
N GLN A 104 47.83 -25.05 19.80
CA GLN A 104 48.60 -24.27 20.77
C GLN A 104 50.08 -24.53 20.48
N ARG A 105 50.79 -23.51 20.00
CA ARG A 105 52.21 -23.27 20.26
C ARG A 105 52.56 -21.85 19.85
#